data_AF-A0A935TZM3-F1
#
_entry.id   AF-A0A935TZM3-F1
#
_cell.length_a   1.000
_cell.length_b   1.000
_cell.length_c   1.000
_cell.angle_alpha   90.00
_cell.angle_beta   90.00
_cell.angle_gamma   90.00
#
_symmetry.space_group_name_H-M   'P 1'
#
loop_
_entity.id
_entity.type
_entity.pdbx_description
1 polymer ?
#
loop_
_entity_poly.entity_id
_entity_poly.type
_entity_poly.pdbx_seq_one_letter_code
_entity_poly.pdbx_strand_id
1 'polypeptide(L)'
;MHAVILEVQRQIDPDKGCHGRSTSRRRVGALAVQVLLMVIALEPRVAAWARGRIGTGHPGFALRPVVISPGRVPRRVSARAARLLPELGVLSELAHPTLAAAQAALHGICDLPEERSRLYYDVIMDALPEPLRRALEADMQHAEYRTEFARKYVAEGRQSAALELARAKVGELTAQEEGAVKLVTDPDRLTALILALGLARDGQEARAALSLHAALSR
;
A
#
# COMPACT_ATOMS: atom_id res chain seq x y z
N MET A 1 21.22 7.29 -24.42
CA MET A 1 20.44 6.41 -23.51
C MET A 1 20.76 6.82 -22.08
N HIS A 2 19.77 6.90 -21.19
CA HIS A 2 19.95 7.31 -19.78
C HIS A 2 19.41 6.20 -18.87
N ALA A 3 20.03 6.01 -17.70
CA ALA A 3 19.52 5.13 -16.66
C ALA A 3 18.98 5.96 -15.48
N VAL A 4 17.89 5.50 -14.87
CA VAL A 4 17.31 6.13 -13.68
C VAL A 4 17.39 5.15 -12.53
N ILE A 5 18.02 5.57 -11.42
CA ILE A 5 17.93 4.87 -10.15
C ILE A 5 16.78 5.51 -9.38
N LEU A 6 15.76 4.72 -9.08
CA LEU A 6 14.61 5.15 -8.28
C LEU A 6 14.82 4.75 -6.82
N GLU A 7 14.64 5.69 -5.90
CA GLU A 7 14.64 5.44 -4.47
C GLU A 7 13.39 6.06 -3.83
N VAL A 8 12.73 5.32 -2.94
CA VAL A 8 11.56 5.81 -2.19
C VAL A 8 12.01 6.13 -0.76
N GLN A 9 11.79 7.37 -0.30
CA GLN A 9 12.11 7.81 1.06
C GLN A 9 10.82 8.12 1.82
N ARG A 10 10.55 7.36 2.87
CA ARG A 10 9.38 7.54 3.75
C ARG A 10 9.68 8.40 4.97
N GLN A 11 10.94 8.48 5.40
CA GLN A 11 11.37 9.17 6.60
C GLN A 11 12.74 9.82 6.41
N ILE A 12 13.05 10.79 7.26
CA ILE A 12 14.40 11.34 7.35
C ILE A 12 15.28 10.30 8.05
N ASP A 13 16.40 10.00 7.43
CA ASP A 13 17.40 9.10 7.97
C ASP A 13 18.71 9.89 8.09
N PRO A 14 19.10 10.32 9.30
CA PRO A 14 20.28 11.17 9.48
C PRO A 14 21.57 10.46 9.07
N ASP A 15 21.63 9.13 9.19
CA ASP A 15 22.81 8.32 8.83
C ASP A 15 23.00 8.27 7.30
N LYS A 16 21.92 8.48 6.55
CA LYS A 16 21.93 8.65 5.09
C LYS A 16 22.46 10.01 4.60
N GLY A 17 22.70 10.97 5.50
CA GLY A 17 23.08 12.36 5.17
C GLY A 17 24.47 12.51 4.52
N CYS A 18 25.48 11.80 5.02
CA CYS A 18 26.89 12.01 4.61
C CYS A 18 27.44 10.91 3.69
N HIS A 19 27.03 9.66 3.88
CA HIS A 19 27.51 8.51 3.09
C HIS A 19 26.42 7.49 2.75
N GLY A 20 25.28 7.47 3.44
CA GLY A 20 24.33 6.34 3.41
C GLY A 20 23.26 6.33 2.31
N ARG A 21 23.02 7.42 1.54
CA ARG A 21 22.18 7.36 0.31
C ARG A 21 22.85 6.58 -0.85
N SER A 22 23.87 5.79 -0.57
CA SER A 22 24.86 5.27 -1.53
C SER A 22 24.80 3.76 -1.78
N THR A 23 23.83 3.01 -1.28
CA THR A 23 23.66 1.62 -1.73
C THR A 23 23.38 1.56 -3.25
N SER A 24 22.95 2.68 -3.85
CA SER A 24 22.87 2.93 -5.30
C SER A 24 24.22 3.18 -6.00
N ARG A 25 25.31 3.52 -5.29
CA ARG A 25 26.65 3.72 -5.89
C ARG A 25 27.19 2.48 -6.58
N ARG A 26 26.80 1.29 -6.12
CA ARG A 26 27.34 0.02 -6.64
C ARG A 26 26.93 -0.32 -8.08
N ARG A 27 26.04 0.45 -8.75
CA ARG A 27 25.60 0.16 -10.12
C ARG A 27 26.03 1.16 -11.19
N VAL A 28 26.63 2.30 -10.82
CA VAL A 28 27.04 3.31 -11.82
C VAL A 28 28.29 2.87 -12.59
N GLY A 29 29.14 2.00 -12.01
CA GLY A 29 30.33 1.49 -12.70
C GLY A 29 30.05 0.47 -13.82
N ALA A 30 28.83 -0.06 -13.92
CA ALA A 30 28.50 -1.14 -14.86
C ALA A 30 27.82 -0.68 -16.15
N LEU A 31 27.40 0.59 -16.24
CA LEU A 31 26.63 1.10 -17.38
C LEU A 31 27.35 2.31 -17.99
N ALA A 32 27.71 2.21 -19.27
CA ALA A 32 28.29 3.32 -20.05
C ALA A 32 27.24 4.38 -20.44
N VAL A 33 26.34 4.74 -19.52
CA VAL A 33 25.23 5.69 -19.73
C VAL A 33 25.16 6.71 -18.61
N GLN A 34 24.59 7.88 -18.89
CA GLN A 34 24.30 8.87 -17.86
C GLN A 34 23.26 8.31 -16.88
N VAL A 35 23.57 8.37 -15.59
CA VAL A 35 22.71 7.87 -14.51
C VAL A 35 22.12 9.03 -13.72
N LEU A 36 20.79 9.05 -13.57
CA LEU A 36 20.07 10.00 -12.73
C LEU A 36 19.58 9.31 -11.46
N LEU A 37 19.81 9.92 -10.29
CA LEU A 37 19.17 9.50 -9.05
C LEU A 37 17.85 10.25 -8.87
N MET A 38 16.74 9.52 -8.93
CA MET A 38 15.39 10.01 -8.68
C MET A 38 14.91 9.52 -7.31
N VAL A 39 14.42 10.44 -6.49
CA VAL A 39 13.88 10.14 -5.16
C VAL A 39 12.41 10.50 -5.11
N ILE A 40 11.56 9.55 -4.74
CA ILE A 40 10.15 9.80 -4.40
C ILE A 40 10.07 10.01 -2.89
N ALA A 41 9.61 11.20 -2.48
CA ALA A 41 9.42 11.56 -1.08
C ALA A 41 8.11 12.32 -0.92
N LEU A 42 7.08 11.65 -0.41
CA LEU A 42 5.72 12.19 -0.33
C LEU A 42 5.42 12.97 0.96
N GLU A 43 6.41 13.13 1.82
CA GLU A 43 6.35 14.04 2.97
C GLU A 43 7.18 15.29 2.67
N PRO A 44 6.64 16.53 2.73
CA PRO A 44 7.38 17.75 2.40
C PRO A 44 8.72 17.89 3.12
N ARG A 45 8.80 17.51 4.41
CA ARG A 45 10.06 17.54 5.18
C ARG A 45 11.08 16.55 4.65
N VAL A 46 10.66 15.32 4.34
CA VAL A 46 11.52 14.28 3.75
C VAL A 46 11.99 14.70 2.36
N ALA A 47 11.12 15.31 1.56
CA ALA A 47 11.48 15.81 0.24
C ALA A 47 12.50 16.96 0.29
N ALA A 48 12.37 17.87 1.25
CA ALA A 48 13.34 18.94 1.47
C ALA A 48 14.71 18.36 1.86
N TRP A 49 14.74 17.41 2.79
CA TRP A 49 15.96 16.69 3.16
C TRP A 49 16.58 15.92 1.98
N ALA A 50 15.76 15.20 1.19
CA ALA A 50 16.20 14.41 0.06
C ALA A 50 16.85 15.26 -1.06
N ARG A 51 16.50 16.55 -1.17
CA ARG A 51 17.13 17.49 -2.12
C ARG A 51 18.55 17.90 -1.73
N GLY A 52 18.96 17.63 -0.50
CA GLY A 52 20.30 17.94 0.00
C GLY A 52 21.38 17.25 -0.83
N ARG A 53 22.47 17.98 -1.11
CA ARG A 53 23.64 17.48 -1.85
C ARG A 53 24.19 16.21 -1.19
N ILE A 54 24.54 15.22 -1.99
CA ILE A 54 25.20 13.99 -1.55
C ILE A 54 26.68 14.10 -1.89
N GLY A 55 27.53 14.13 -0.86
CA GLY A 55 28.98 14.11 -1.04
C GLY A 55 29.42 12.84 -1.77
N THR A 56 30.32 12.98 -2.74
CA THR A 56 30.86 11.83 -3.51
C THR A 56 32.20 11.31 -2.99
N GLY A 57 32.75 11.97 -1.97
CA GLY A 57 34.10 11.71 -1.47
C GLY A 57 35.18 12.55 -2.18
N HIS A 58 34.90 13.08 -3.38
CA HIS A 58 35.80 14.00 -4.07
C HIS A 58 35.46 15.48 -3.77
N PRO A 59 36.45 16.34 -3.44
CA PRO A 59 36.22 17.76 -3.20
C PRO A 59 35.49 18.46 -4.36
N GLY A 60 34.47 19.26 -4.05
CA GLY A 60 33.69 20.00 -5.05
C GLY A 60 32.66 19.16 -5.83
N PHE A 61 32.75 17.82 -5.83
CA PHE A 61 31.82 16.96 -6.56
C PHE A 61 30.71 16.41 -5.64
N ALA A 62 29.48 16.83 -5.92
CA ALA A 62 28.31 16.41 -5.17
C ALA A 62 27.14 16.08 -6.09
N LEU A 63 26.48 14.96 -5.82
CA LEU A 63 25.27 14.55 -6.52
C LEU A 63 24.05 15.26 -5.93
N ARG A 64 23.19 15.82 -6.80
CA ARG A 64 21.89 16.37 -6.40
C ARG A 64 20.78 15.48 -6.96
N PRO A 65 19.99 14.80 -6.11
CA PRO A 65 18.89 13.97 -6.59
C PRO A 65 17.77 14.80 -7.24
N VAL A 66 17.10 14.22 -8.23
CA VAL A 66 15.80 14.71 -8.71
C VAL A 66 14.74 14.20 -7.77
N VAL A 67 14.10 15.10 -7.00
CA VAL A 67 13.12 14.72 -5.98
C VAL A 67 11.69 14.98 -6.47
N ILE A 68 10.91 13.90 -6.58
CA ILE A 68 9.46 13.95 -6.72
C ILE A 68 8.86 14.13 -5.33
N SER A 69 8.29 15.31 -5.11
CA SER A 69 7.58 15.69 -3.88
C SER A 69 6.07 15.77 -4.14
N PRO A 70 5.21 15.83 -3.10
CA PRO A 70 3.76 15.88 -3.29
C PRO A 70 3.30 16.99 -4.23
N GLY A 71 3.91 18.18 -4.14
CA GLY A 71 3.58 19.31 -5.02
C GLY A 71 3.91 19.12 -6.50
N ARG A 72 4.65 18.07 -6.88
CA ARG A 72 4.90 17.68 -8.28
C ARG A 72 4.02 16.54 -8.76
N VAL A 73 3.25 15.94 -7.87
CA VAL A 73 2.26 14.92 -8.19
C VAL A 73 0.91 15.61 -8.40
N PRO A 74 0.19 15.33 -9.51
CA PRO A 74 -1.13 15.91 -9.73
C PRO A 74 -2.07 15.59 -8.56
N ARG A 75 -2.85 16.58 -8.11
CA ARG A 75 -3.85 16.38 -7.04
C ARG A 75 -5.13 15.69 -7.53
N ARG A 76 -5.41 15.80 -8.82
CA ARG A 76 -6.60 15.25 -9.47
C ARG A 76 -6.15 14.47 -10.68
N VAL A 77 -6.31 13.16 -10.61
CA VAL A 77 -6.12 12.24 -11.73
C VAL A 77 -7.49 11.68 -12.08
N SER A 78 -7.89 11.78 -13.34
CA SER A 78 -9.17 11.21 -13.77
C SER A 78 -9.08 9.69 -13.82
N ALA A 79 -10.21 9.00 -13.68
CA ALA A 79 -10.28 7.55 -13.81
C ALA A 79 -9.70 7.03 -15.15
N ARG A 80 -9.88 7.80 -16.24
CA ARG A 80 -9.27 7.50 -17.55
C ARG A 80 -7.75 7.64 -17.52
N ALA A 81 -7.23 8.72 -16.93
CA ALA A 81 -5.79 8.93 -16.81
C ALA A 81 -5.14 7.86 -15.91
N ALA A 82 -5.81 7.46 -14.82
CA ALA A 82 -5.36 6.39 -13.94
C ALA A 82 -5.36 5.03 -14.64
N ARG A 83 -6.32 4.73 -15.53
CA ARG A 83 -6.25 3.49 -16.34
C ARG A 83 -5.10 3.49 -17.34
N LEU A 84 -4.82 4.64 -17.96
CA LEU A 84 -3.70 4.76 -18.91
C LEU A 84 -2.34 4.74 -18.21
N LEU A 85 -2.28 5.29 -16.99
CA LEU A 85 -1.07 5.39 -16.17
C LEU A 85 -1.40 5.02 -14.72
N PRO A 86 -1.51 3.72 -14.40
CA PRO A 86 -1.90 3.24 -13.06
C PRO A 86 -0.98 3.75 -11.96
N GLU A 87 0.32 3.82 -12.21
CA GLU A 87 1.32 4.31 -11.27
C GLU A 87 1.11 5.79 -10.94
N LEU A 88 0.56 6.59 -11.87
CA LEU A 88 0.22 7.99 -11.62
C LEU A 88 -1.03 8.10 -10.72
N GLY A 89 -2.01 7.21 -10.90
CA GLY A 89 -3.18 7.11 -10.03
C GLY A 89 -2.77 6.75 -8.60
N VAL A 90 -1.99 5.67 -8.45
CA VAL A 90 -1.44 5.24 -7.15
C VAL A 90 -0.60 6.36 -6.51
N LEU A 91 0.36 6.94 -7.24
CA LEU A 91 1.21 7.99 -6.70
C LEU A 91 0.42 9.25 -6.30
N SER A 92 -0.63 9.59 -7.04
CA SER A 92 -1.54 10.70 -6.71
C SER A 92 -2.32 10.45 -5.43
N GLU A 93 -2.81 9.23 -5.23
CA GLU A 93 -3.48 8.83 -4.00
C GLU A 93 -2.52 8.94 -2.81
N LEU A 94 -1.35 8.30 -2.90
CA LEU A 94 -0.33 8.33 -1.85
C LEU A 94 0.12 9.76 -1.49
N ALA A 95 0.19 10.66 -2.48
CA ALA A 95 0.65 12.03 -2.28
C ALA A 95 -0.46 12.95 -1.73
N HIS A 96 -1.71 12.67 -2.06
CA HIS A 96 -2.87 13.52 -1.77
C HIS A 96 -4.09 12.64 -1.44
N PRO A 97 -4.08 11.95 -0.28
CA PRO A 97 -5.10 10.97 0.04
C PRO A 97 -6.46 11.64 0.15
N THR A 98 -7.36 11.23 -0.74
CA THR A 98 -8.77 11.65 -0.78
C THR A 98 -9.59 10.48 -1.31
N LEU A 99 -10.87 10.43 -0.97
CA LEU A 99 -11.76 9.36 -1.47
C LEU A 99 -11.74 9.29 -3.01
N ALA A 100 -11.80 10.44 -3.67
CA ALA A 100 -11.77 10.52 -5.14
C ALA A 100 -10.43 10.04 -5.74
N ALA A 101 -9.29 10.36 -5.11
CA ALA A 101 -7.99 9.87 -5.57
C ALA A 101 -7.87 8.35 -5.40
N ALA A 102 -8.36 7.81 -4.29
CA ALA A 102 -8.37 6.37 -4.03
C ALA A 102 -9.26 5.60 -5.02
N GLN A 103 -10.47 6.10 -5.28
CA GLN A 103 -11.35 5.53 -6.30
C GLN A 103 -10.70 5.55 -7.69
N ALA A 104 -10.07 6.67 -8.08
CA ALA A 104 -9.39 6.77 -9.35
C ALA A 104 -8.20 5.79 -9.44
N ALA A 105 -7.43 5.64 -8.37
CA ALA A 105 -6.30 4.71 -8.29
C ALA A 105 -6.78 3.25 -8.39
N LEU A 106 -7.79 2.85 -7.60
CA LEU A 106 -8.39 1.51 -7.66
C LEU A 106 -8.91 1.19 -9.07
N HIS A 107 -9.65 2.12 -9.67
CA HIS A 107 -10.14 1.96 -11.04
C HIS A 107 -9.01 1.88 -12.09
N GLY A 108 -7.86 2.49 -11.82
CA GLY A 108 -6.68 2.41 -12.67
C GLY A 108 -5.99 1.06 -12.64
N ILE A 109 -6.11 0.31 -11.54
CA ILE A 109 -5.42 -0.99 -11.36
C ILE A 109 -6.30 -2.20 -11.68
N CYS A 110 -7.62 -2.03 -11.86
CA CYS A 110 -8.55 -3.13 -12.14
C CYS A 110 -8.17 -3.97 -13.35
N ASP A 111 -7.62 -3.35 -14.40
CA ASP A 111 -7.30 -4.01 -15.68
C ASP A 111 -5.85 -4.56 -15.72
N LEU A 112 -5.10 -4.47 -14.61
CA LEU A 112 -3.73 -4.97 -14.52
C LEU A 112 -3.67 -6.48 -14.26
N PRO A 113 -2.53 -7.14 -14.59
CA PRO A 113 -2.29 -8.51 -14.15
C PRO A 113 -2.40 -8.65 -12.62
N GLU A 114 -2.97 -9.77 -12.16
CA GLU A 114 -3.36 -10.02 -10.76
C GLU A 114 -2.28 -9.68 -9.73
N GLU A 115 -1.03 -10.08 -9.99
CA GLU A 115 0.09 -9.82 -9.08
C GLU A 115 0.33 -8.32 -8.90
N ARG A 116 0.29 -7.55 -9.99
CA ARG A 116 0.50 -6.10 -9.96
C ARG A 116 -0.69 -5.37 -9.37
N SER A 117 -1.90 -5.82 -9.70
CA SER A 117 -3.11 -5.22 -9.20
C SER A 117 -3.25 -5.45 -7.69
N ARG A 118 -2.88 -6.64 -7.19
CA ARG A 118 -2.77 -6.95 -5.75
C ARG A 118 -1.76 -6.05 -5.05
N LEU A 119 -0.55 -5.97 -5.60
CA LEU A 119 0.50 -5.13 -5.02
C LEU A 119 0.06 -3.67 -4.88
N TYR A 120 -0.57 -3.10 -5.91
CA TYR A 120 -1.05 -1.72 -5.84
C TYR A 120 -2.27 -1.55 -4.94
N TYR A 121 -3.15 -2.53 -4.90
CA TYR A 121 -4.28 -2.52 -3.96
C TYR A 121 -3.77 -2.43 -2.52
N ASP A 122 -2.84 -3.31 -2.13
CA ASP A 122 -2.27 -3.32 -0.78
C ASP A 122 -1.59 -1.97 -0.45
N VAL A 123 -0.83 -1.41 -1.39
CA VAL A 123 -0.17 -0.10 -1.22
C VAL A 123 -1.19 1.04 -1.04
N ILE A 124 -2.26 1.08 -1.82
CA ILE A 124 -3.32 2.10 -1.71
C ILE A 124 -4.01 1.94 -0.35
N MET A 125 -4.43 0.73 -0.01
CA MET A 125 -5.18 0.47 1.22
C MET A 125 -4.34 0.79 2.46
N ASP A 126 -3.07 0.38 2.49
CA ASP A 126 -2.14 0.65 3.60
C ASP A 126 -1.86 2.14 3.81
N ALA A 127 -1.84 2.93 2.74
CA ALA A 127 -1.54 4.35 2.81
C ALA A 127 -2.75 5.20 3.21
N LEU A 128 -3.97 4.71 3.01
CA LEU A 128 -5.18 5.46 3.30
C LEU A 128 -5.34 5.73 4.81
N PRO A 129 -5.59 6.99 5.22
CA PRO A 129 -6.07 7.30 6.56
C PRO A 129 -7.35 6.52 6.86
N GLU A 130 -7.48 6.03 8.09
CA GLU A 130 -8.60 5.18 8.52
C GLU A 130 -10.00 5.71 8.14
N PRO A 131 -10.31 7.02 8.28
CA PRO A 131 -11.62 7.53 7.87
C PRO A 131 -11.88 7.40 6.36
N LEU A 132 -10.85 7.59 5.53
CA LEU A 132 -10.95 7.47 4.08
C LEU A 132 -11.02 6.00 3.65
N ARG A 133 -10.26 5.12 4.30
CA ARG A 133 -10.34 3.67 4.08
C ARG A 133 -11.76 3.16 4.36
N ARG A 134 -12.34 3.51 5.51
CA ARG A 134 -13.71 3.14 5.89
C ARG A 134 -14.76 3.68 4.91
N ALA A 135 -14.60 4.94 4.48
CA ALA A 135 -15.50 5.54 3.49
C ALA A 135 -15.41 4.82 2.13
N LEU A 136 -14.20 4.44 1.70
CA LEU A 136 -13.97 3.70 0.47
C LEU A 136 -14.54 2.28 0.53
N GLU A 137 -14.32 1.57 1.62
CA GLU A 137 -14.90 0.23 1.84
C GLU A 137 -16.43 0.27 1.84
N ALA A 138 -17.04 1.27 2.48
CA ALA A 138 -18.49 1.45 2.47
C ALA A 138 -18.99 1.76 1.06
N ASP A 139 -18.31 2.62 0.31
CA ASP A 139 -18.66 2.92 -1.09
C ASP A 139 -18.57 1.66 -1.98
N MET A 140 -17.56 0.82 -1.78
CA MET A 140 -17.41 -0.46 -2.48
C MET A 140 -18.51 -1.49 -2.14
N GLN A 141 -19.20 -1.34 -1.01
CA GLN A 141 -20.36 -2.18 -0.65
C GLN A 141 -21.68 -1.70 -1.28
N HIS A 142 -21.86 -0.39 -1.45
CA HIS A 142 -23.13 0.20 -1.89
C HIS A 142 -23.19 0.49 -3.39
N ALA A 143 -22.06 0.84 -3.99
CA ALA A 143 -21.96 1.01 -5.42
C ALA A 143 -21.94 -0.36 -6.09
N GLU A 144 -22.53 -0.45 -7.28
CA GLU A 144 -22.26 -1.54 -8.22
C GLU A 144 -20.79 -1.50 -8.69
N TYR A 145 -19.82 -1.62 -7.78
CA TYR A 145 -18.44 -2.00 -8.08
C TYR A 145 -18.45 -3.47 -8.49
N ARG A 146 -19.04 -3.72 -9.67
CA ARG A 146 -19.30 -5.02 -10.30
C ARG A 146 -18.04 -5.74 -10.76
N THR A 147 -16.87 -5.13 -10.68
CA THR A 147 -15.63 -5.83 -11.02
C THR A 147 -15.32 -6.86 -9.93
N GLU A 148 -15.24 -8.12 -10.34
CA GLU A 148 -14.76 -9.27 -9.54
C GLU A 148 -13.51 -8.91 -8.71
N PHE A 149 -12.66 -8.04 -9.25
CA PHE A 149 -11.58 -7.33 -8.57
C PHE A 149 -11.96 -6.79 -7.19
N ALA A 150 -12.94 -5.89 -7.10
CA ALA A 150 -13.32 -5.23 -5.84
C ALA A 150 -13.81 -6.24 -4.81
N ARG A 151 -14.62 -7.22 -5.23
CA ARG A 151 -15.11 -8.28 -4.34
C ARG A 151 -13.98 -9.17 -3.83
N LYS A 152 -13.08 -9.59 -4.73
CA LYS A 152 -11.94 -10.45 -4.39
C LYS A 152 -11.00 -9.76 -3.40
N TYR A 153 -10.57 -8.54 -3.67
CA TYR A 153 -9.59 -7.85 -2.82
C TYR A 153 -10.20 -7.32 -1.50
N VAL A 154 -11.49 -6.96 -1.48
CA VAL A 154 -12.19 -6.69 -0.22
C VAL A 154 -12.28 -7.95 0.65
N ALA A 155 -12.61 -9.10 0.05
CA ALA A 155 -12.61 -10.37 0.78
C ALA A 155 -11.21 -10.70 1.30
N GLU A 156 -10.17 -10.65 0.48
CA GLU A 156 -8.79 -10.94 0.91
C GLU A 156 -8.29 -9.99 2.03
N GLY A 157 -8.61 -8.69 1.92
CA GLY A 157 -8.29 -7.70 2.95
C GLY A 157 -9.00 -7.99 4.27
N ARG A 158 -10.31 -8.30 4.22
CA ARG A 158 -11.10 -8.67 5.41
C ARG A 158 -10.61 -10.00 6.01
N GLN A 159 -10.22 -10.95 5.19
CA GLN A 159 -9.67 -12.23 5.65
C GLN A 159 -8.35 -12.03 6.39
N SER A 160 -7.46 -11.17 5.86
CA SER A 160 -6.21 -10.79 6.53
C SER A 160 -6.50 -10.09 7.87
N ALA A 161 -7.44 -9.13 7.88
CA ALA A 161 -7.84 -8.43 9.09
C ALA A 161 -8.44 -9.38 10.15
N ALA A 162 -9.26 -10.34 9.74
CA ALA A 162 -9.82 -11.36 10.63
C ALA A 162 -8.71 -12.24 11.24
N LEU A 163 -7.72 -12.65 10.44
CA LEU A 163 -6.57 -13.43 10.93
C LEU A 163 -5.74 -12.63 11.95
N GLU A 164 -5.38 -11.38 11.64
CA GLU A 164 -4.62 -10.52 12.55
C GLU A 164 -5.37 -10.30 13.87
N LEU A 165 -6.68 -10.00 13.80
CA LEU A 165 -7.49 -9.79 14.99
C LEU A 165 -7.68 -11.07 15.80
N ALA A 166 -7.83 -12.22 15.14
CA ALA A 166 -7.89 -13.52 15.80
C ALA A 166 -6.57 -13.84 16.52
N ARG A 167 -5.40 -13.60 15.90
CA ARG A 167 -4.10 -13.75 16.58
C ARG A 167 -4.01 -12.84 17.80
N ALA A 168 -4.42 -11.58 17.66
CA ALA A 168 -4.39 -10.63 18.77
C ALA A 168 -5.27 -11.05 19.96
N LYS A 169 -6.42 -11.70 19.73
CA LYS A 169 -7.38 -12.11 20.76
C LYS A 169 -7.10 -13.48 21.36
N VAL A 170 -6.65 -14.43 20.53
CA VAL A 170 -6.52 -15.85 20.88
C VAL A 170 -5.08 -16.21 21.23
N GLY A 171 -4.11 -15.39 20.83
CA GLY A 171 -2.67 -15.66 20.92
C GLY A 171 -2.23 -16.51 19.73
N GLU A 172 -2.00 -17.80 19.96
CA GLU A 172 -1.64 -18.74 18.90
C GLU A 172 -2.89 -19.32 18.22
N LEU A 173 -2.98 -19.12 16.90
CA LEU A 173 -3.95 -19.77 16.03
C LEU A 173 -3.42 -21.14 15.59
N THR A 174 -4.28 -22.15 15.66
CA THR A 174 -4.01 -23.46 15.08
C THR A 174 -4.13 -23.42 13.55
N ALA A 175 -3.45 -24.33 12.85
CA ALA A 175 -3.56 -24.45 11.40
C ALA A 175 -5.01 -24.70 10.92
N GLN A 176 -5.82 -25.34 11.75
CA GLN A 176 -7.25 -25.55 11.48
C GLN A 176 -8.05 -24.24 11.58
N GLU A 177 -7.82 -23.44 12.61
CA GLU A 177 -8.48 -22.12 12.76
C GLU A 177 -8.08 -21.16 11.64
N GLU A 178 -6.78 -21.11 11.29
CA GLU A 178 -6.33 -20.32 10.14
C GLU A 178 -6.94 -20.81 8.83
N GLY A 179 -6.98 -22.13 8.62
CA GLY A 179 -7.59 -22.75 7.44
C GLY A 179 -9.08 -22.43 7.34
N ALA A 180 -9.80 -22.43 8.46
CA ALA A 180 -11.22 -22.10 8.51
C ALA A 180 -11.49 -20.65 8.09
N VAL A 181 -10.70 -19.69 8.58
CA VAL A 181 -10.82 -18.28 8.15
C VAL A 181 -10.48 -18.14 6.67
N LYS A 182 -9.48 -18.87 6.18
CA LYS A 182 -9.09 -18.86 4.75
C LYS A 182 -10.15 -19.42 3.79
N LEU A 183 -11.09 -20.22 4.29
CA LEU A 183 -12.22 -20.73 3.50
C LEU A 183 -13.40 -19.75 3.43
N VAL A 184 -13.43 -18.71 4.27
CA VAL A 184 -14.48 -17.69 4.22
C VAL A 184 -14.15 -16.68 3.13
N THR A 185 -14.76 -16.82 1.95
CA THR A 185 -14.52 -15.92 0.80
C THR A 185 -15.58 -14.83 0.65
N ASP A 186 -16.70 -14.94 1.38
CA ASP A 186 -17.79 -13.96 1.35
C ASP A 186 -17.40 -12.71 2.16
N PRO A 187 -17.33 -11.52 1.53
CA PRO A 187 -16.99 -10.28 2.22
C PRO A 187 -17.86 -9.99 3.44
N ASP A 188 -19.17 -10.20 3.37
CA ASP A 188 -20.09 -9.79 4.45
C ASP A 188 -19.96 -10.73 5.65
N ARG A 189 -19.70 -12.01 5.39
CA ARG A 189 -19.37 -12.98 6.45
C ARG A 189 -18.05 -12.66 7.12
N LEU A 190 -17.04 -12.25 6.35
CA LEU A 190 -15.77 -11.79 6.92
C LEU A 190 -15.95 -10.52 7.76
N THR A 191 -16.81 -9.59 7.35
CA THR A 191 -17.15 -8.41 8.17
C THR A 191 -17.83 -8.81 9.47
N ALA A 192 -18.80 -9.73 9.44
CA ALA A 192 -19.46 -10.23 10.64
C ALA A 192 -18.45 -10.90 11.58
N LEU A 193 -17.52 -11.70 11.05
CA LEU A 193 -16.45 -12.32 11.82
C LEU A 193 -15.52 -11.29 12.48
N ILE A 194 -15.06 -10.28 11.74
CA ILE A 194 -14.22 -9.20 12.28
C ILE A 194 -14.93 -8.48 13.42
N LEU A 195 -16.22 -8.16 13.26
CA LEU A 195 -17.01 -7.51 14.30
C LEU A 195 -17.13 -8.40 15.54
N ALA A 196 -17.41 -9.69 15.37
CA ALA A 196 -17.51 -10.64 16.48
C ALA A 196 -16.18 -10.77 17.23
N LEU A 197 -15.05 -10.87 16.51
CA LEU A 197 -13.71 -10.90 17.09
C LEU A 197 -13.36 -9.60 17.82
N GLY A 198 -13.78 -8.45 17.29
CA GLY A 198 -13.58 -7.14 17.91
C GLY A 198 -14.32 -7.01 19.25
N LEU A 199 -15.52 -7.57 19.33
CA LEU A 199 -16.38 -7.58 20.51
C LEU A 199 -16.00 -8.65 21.54
N ALA A 200 -15.26 -9.69 21.16
CA ALA A 200 -14.83 -10.76 22.05
C ALA A 200 -13.97 -10.22 23.21
N ARG A 201 -14.33 -10.60 24.44
CA ARG A 201 -13.69 -10.15 25.68
C ARG A 201 -12.46 -10.95 26.06
N ASP A 202 -12.40 -12.20 25.62
CA ASP A 202 -11.30 -13.12 25.88
C ASP A 202 -11.08 -14.10 24.71
N GLY A 203 -10.05 -14.94 24.85
CA GLY A 203 -9.69 -15.93 23.83
C GLY A 203 -10.72 -17.06 23.66
N GLN A 204 -11.57 -17.35 24.65
CA GLN A 204 -12.63 -18.34 24.50
C GLN A 204 -13.77 -17.81 23.65
N GLU A 205 -14.22 -16.57 23.90
CA GLU A 205 -15.23 -15.90 23.08
C GLU A 205 -14.76 -15.75 21.63
N ALA A 206 -13.47 -15.42 21.42
CA ALA A 206 -12.90 -15.32 20.09
C ALA A 206 -12.85 -16.68 19.36
N ARG A 207 -12.47 -17.78 20.04
CA ARG A 207 -12.51 -19.13 19.45
C ARG A 207 -13.94 -19.60 19.14
N ALA A 208 -14.92 -19.21 19.96
CA ALA A 208 -16.32 -19.48 19.68
C ALA A 208 -16.78 -18.75 18.41
N ALA A 209 -16.39 -17.48 18.23
CA ALA A 209 -16.70 -16.70 17.03
C ALA A 209 -16.11 -17.33 15.76
N LEU A 210 -14.84 -17.77 15.81
CA LEU A 210 -14.17 -18.48 14.73
C LEU A 210 -14.91 -19.77 14.36
N SER A 211 -15.26 -20.59 15.35
CA SER A 211 -15.95 -21.87 15.15
C SER A 211 -17.33 -21.70 14.51
N LEU A 212 -18.09 -20.68 14.96
CA LEU A 212 -19.41 -20.37 14.42
C LEU A 212 -19.34 -19.99 12.93
N HIS A 213 -18.42 -19.10 12.56
CA HIS A 213 -18.30 -18.63 11.17
C HIS A 213 -17.66 -19.68 10.25
N ALA A 214 -16.83 -20.57 10.80
CA ALA A 214 -16.31 -21.74 10.09
C ALA A 214 -17.43 -22.75 9.73
N ALA A 215 -18.39 -22.98 10.63
CA ALA A 215 -19.49 -23.90 10.41
C ALA A 215 -20.46 -23.42 9.32
N LEU A 216 -20.65 -22.10 9.20
CA LEU A 216 -21.52 -21.48 8.19
C LEU A 216 -20.92 -21.53 6.77
N SER A 217 -19.63 -21.86 6.64
CA SER A 217 -18.87 -21.82 5.39
C SER A 217 -18.74 -23.18 4.68
N ARG A 218 -19.41 -24.22 5.21
CA ARG A 218 -19.62 -25.52 4.55
C ARG A 218 -20.98 -25.55 3.87
#